data_AF-A0A166WZ33-F1
#
_entry.id   AF-A0A166WZ33-F1
#
_cell.length_a   1.000
_cell.length_b   1.000
_cell.length_c   1.000
_cell.angle_alpha   90.00
_cell.angle_beta   90.00
_cell.angle_gamma   90.00
#
_symmetry.space_group_name_H-M   'P 1'
#
loop_
_entity.id
_entity.type
_entity.pdbx_description
1 polymer ?
#
loop_
_entity_poly.entity_id
_entity_poly.type
_entity_poly.pdbx_seq_one_letter_code
_entity_poly.pdbx_strand_id
1 'polypeptide(L)'
;MQRLPIEIMTYIADSLDLHDIFNVSLVCSQFRYFVTNENICRAALETNASYSAEAQSARSSKQYARSLRRLVKTRDAIATAAPYSAAVVAEADEFIYCNGMLCYTHGHESLRLLHLHRSADSEIVIETRTLLQSVLGPDLGNSRYRFRPLYFAYGIVSCLFSPPKSEGRSRLIILDLQQKKLLAAHRLESTSKLFVRNNRQHLYYGTHSLTGDDGFKRWALKRFDICKEQWAPGHLDLEDLVGSDIGSTVCFDIIDGHFYGLSSLNTFEVYETDWTSYYYGFRLPMEYFAT
;
A
#
# COMPACT_ATOMS: atom_id res chain seq x y z
N MET A 1 19.20 18.60 35.79
CA MET A 1 19.75 18.61 34.42
C MET A 1 19.92 19.99 33.77
N GLN A 2 19.79 21.12 34.49
CA GLN A 2 20.11 22.49 33.96
C GLN A 2 21.59 22.72 33.59
N ARG A 3 22.41 21.67 33.50
CA ARG A 3 23.86 21.74 33.24
C ARG A 3 24.33 20.85 32.09
N LEU A 4 23.46 20.04 31.49
CA LEU A 4 23.88 19.21 30.37
C LEU A 4 23.73 20.01 29.06
N PRO A 5 24.79 20.11 28.25
CA PRO A 5 24.70 20.67 26.91
C PRO A 5 23.67 19.91 26.05
N ILE A 6 23.08 20.60 25.09
CA ILE A 6 22.05 20.02 24.20
C ILE A 6 22.61 18.86 23.37
N GLU A 7 23.91 18.89 23.08
CA GLU A 7 24.63 17.84 22.38
C GLU A 7 24.61 16.53 23.17
N ILE A 8 24.81 16.61 24.49
CA ILE A 8 24.74 15.43 25.37
C ILE A 8 23.31 14.91 25.46
N MET A 9 22.32 15.80 25.54
CA MET A 9 20.91 15.38 25.52
C MET A 9 20.53 14.71 24.19
N THR A 10 21.05 15.21 23.07
CA THR A 10 20.82 14.61 21.74
C THR A 10 21.46 13.21 21.67
N TYR A 11 22.70 13.07 22.15
CA TYR A 11 23.39 11.78 22.20
C TYR A 11 22.65 10.74 23.06
N ILE A 12 22.12 11.17 24.21
CA ILE A 12 21.28 10.31 25.06
C ILE A 12 20.02 9.89 24.30
N ALA A 13 19.34 10.83 23.63
CA ALA A 13 18.13 10.52 22.86
C ALA A 13 18.40 9.54 21.70
N ASP A 14 19.53 9.68 21.00
CA ASP A 14 19.91 8.74 19.92
C ASP A 14 20.21 7.33 20.43
N SER A 15 20.51 7.17 21.71
CA SER A 15 20.76 5.87 22.36
C SER A 15 19.48 5.20 22.88
N LEU A 16 18.33 5.87 22.79
CA LEU A 16 17.05 5.42 23.31
C LEU A 16 16.05 5.19 22.17
N ASP A 17 15.11 4.27 22.38
CA ASP A 17 13.98 4.13 21.48
C ASP A 17 12.95 5.27 21.68
N LEU A 18 11.97 5.36 20.79
CA LEU A 18 10.98 6.44 20.84
C LEU A 18 10.06 6.39 22.07
N HIS A 19 9.76 5.21 22.60
CA HIS A 19 8.91 5.08 23.79
C HIS A 19 9.70 5.43 25.04
N ASP A 20 10.97 5.04 25.13
CA ASP A 20 11.86 5.38 26.23
C ASP A 20 12.07 6.89 26.31
N ILE A 21 12.33 7.55 25.18
CA ILE A 21 12.41 9.02 25.11
C ILE A 21 11.11 9.65 25.63
N PHE A 22 9.96 9.14 25.21
CA PHE A 22 8.67 9.64 25.65
C PHE A 22 8.45 9.41 27.14
N ASN A 23 8.73 8.21 27.66
CA ASN A 23 8.57 7.83 29.06
C ASN A 23 9.51 8.63 29.96
N VAL A 24 10.77 8.81 29.58
CA VAL A 24 11.74 9.68 30.28
C VAL A 24 11.18 11.10 30.38
N SER A 25 10.53 11.59 29.33
CA SER A 25 9.92 12.93 29.34
C SER A 25 8.77 13.09 30.35
N LEU A 26 8.15 11.99 30.77
CA LEU A 26 7.08 11.97 31.77
C LEU A 26 7.60 11.93 33.21
N VAL A 27 8.86 11.53 33.44
CA VAL A 27 9.44 11.38 34.78
C VAL A 27 9.54 12.72 35.52
N CYS A 28 9.93 13.79 34.82
CA CYS A 28 9.99 15.13 35.42
C CYS A 28 9.84 16.26 34.39
N SER A 29 9.49 17.45 34.87
CA SER A 29 9.31 18.64 34.02
C SER A 29 10.56 19.02 33.23
N GLN A 30 11.76 18.74 33.74
CA GLN A 30 13.02 19.02 33.05
C GLN A 30 13.21 18.12 31.83
N PHE A 31 12.82 16.85 31.91
CA PHE A 31 12.96 15.88 30.82
C PHE A 31 11.91 16.03 29.74
N ARG A 32 10.88 16.85 29.99
CA ARG A 32 9.92 17.24 28.96
C ARG A 32 10.59 17.82 27.71
N TYR A 33 11.79 18.38 27.86
CA TYR A 33 12.62 18.88 26.77
C TYR A 33 12.88 17.84 25.66
N PHE A 34 13.02 16.55 26.01
CA PHE A 34 13.25 15.46 25.06
C PHE A 34 12.13 15.29 24.02
N VAL A 35 10.90 15.67 24.36
CA VAL A 35 9.73 15.57 23.47
C VAL A 35 9.20 16.93 22.99
N THR A 36 9.91 18.02 23.31
CA THR A 36 9.55 19.38 22.88
C THR A 36 10.62 20.05 22.05
N ASN A 37 11.90 19.65 22.16
CA ASN A 37 12.96 20.20 21.35
C ASN A 37 12.98 19.56 19.95
N GLU A 38 12.94 20.40 18.91
CA GLU A 38 12.87 19.96 17.52
C GLU A 38 14.12 19.25 17.02
N ASN A 39 15.32 19.60 17.51
CA ASN A 39 16.57 18.96 17.07
C ASN A 39 16.72 17.57 17.69
N ILE A 40 16.44 17.43 18.99
CA ILE A 40 16.43 16.14 19.68
C ILE A 40 15.36 15.22 19.06
N CYS A 41 14.14 15.72 18.86
CA CYS A 41 13.06 14.93 18.26
C CYS A 41 13.35 14.58 16.79
N ARG A 42 14.07 15.44 16.05
CA ARG A 42 14.54 15.12 14.70
C ARG A 42 15.51 13.96 14.73
N ALA A 43 16.55 14.03 15.56
CA ALA A 43 17.54 12.96 15.68
C ALA A 43 16.85 11.63 16.04
N ALA A 44 16.01 11.64 17.08
CA ALA A 44 15.25 10.47 17.50
C ALA A 44 14.34 9.87 16.41
N LEU A 45 13.58 10.71 15.69
CA LEU A 45 12.70 10.25 14.60
C LEU A 45 13.46 9.72 13.40
N GLU A 46 14.55 10.38 13.01
CA GLU A 46 15.37 9.96 11.87
C GLU A 46 16.13 8.66 12.17
N THR A 47 16.57 8.46 13.41
CA THR A 47 17.24 7.23 13.84
C THR A 47 16.26 6.06 13.95
N ASN A 48 15.10 6.25 14.59
CA ASN A 48 14.23 5.14 14.98
C ASN A 48 12.99 4.94 14.08
N ALA A 49 12.64 5.91 13.23
CA ALA A 49 11.39 5.87 12.46
C ALA A 49 11.44 6.71 11.18
N SER A 50 12.59 6.80 10.52
CA SER A 50 12.81 7.62 9.31
C SER A 50 11.81 7.38 8.18
N TYR A 51 11.26 6.17 8.09
CA TYR A 51 10.30 5.77 7.06
C TYR A 51 8.83 5.93 7.48
N SER A 52 8.54 6.31 8.74
CA SER A 52 7.17 6.51 9.23
C SER A 52 6.48 7.72 8.58
N ALA A 53 5.14 7.68 8.52
CA ALA A 53 4.35 8.81 8.02
C ALA A 53 4.58 10.09 8.84
N GLU A 54 4.79 9.95 10.14
CA GLU A 54 5.08 11.03 11.07
C GLU A 54 6.46 11.65 10.80
N ALA A 55 7.49 10.85 10.51
CA ALA A 55 8.81 11.36 10.13
C ALA A 55 8.75 12.09 8.78
N GLN A 56 8.06 11.52 7.78
CA GLN A 56 7.87 12.17 6.49
C GLN A 56 7.12 13.52 6.63
N SER A 57 6.06 13.56 7.45
CA SER A 57 5.33 14.78 7.78
C SER A 57 6.19 15.79 8.56
N ALA A 58 7.07 15.32 9.44
CA ALA A 58 8.01 16.18 10.16
C ALA A 58 9.05 16.81 9.24
N ARG A 59 9.55 16.07 8.24
CA ARG A 59 10.52 16.59 7.27
C ARG A 59 9.98 17.77 6.47
N SER A 60 8.70 17.73 6.09
CA SER A 60 8.01 18.79 5.35
C SER A 60 7.58 19.95 6.25
N SER A 61 6.93 19.66 7.39
CA SER A 61 6.40 20.70 8.30
C SER A 61 7.43 21.30 9.26
N LYS A 62 8.58 20.63 9.43
CA LYS A 62 9.59 20.89 10.47
C LYS A 62 9.08 20.76 11.91
N GLN A 63 7.93 20.11 12.14
CA GLN A 63 7.32 19.88 13.45
C GLN A 63 7.68 18.47 14.00
N TYR A 64 8.96 18.19 14.20
CA TYR A 64 9.46 16.90 14.70
C TYR A 64 8.95 16.57 16.09
N ALA A 65 8.93 17.54 17.01
CA ALA A 65 8.45 17.30 18.38
C ALA A 65 6.96 16.93 18.44
N ARG A 66 6.15 17.52 17.55
CA ARG A 66 4.73 17.13 17.41
C ARG A 66 4.60 15.74 16.80
N SER A 67 5.33 15.47 15.73
CA SER A 67 5.30 14.18 15.03
C SER A 67 5.76 13.02 15.91
N LEU A 68 6.82 13.19 16.70
CA LEU A 68 7.31 12.17 17.64
C LEU A 68 6.23 11.82 18.66
N ARG A 69 5.65 12.83 19.31
CA ARG A 69 4.57 12.61 20.28
C ARG A 69 3.34 11.98 19.66
N ARG A 70 3.00 12.34 18.41
CA ARG A 70 1.90 11.72 17.67
C ARG A 70 2.20 10.24 17.42
N LEU A 71 3.39 9.91 16.91
CA LEU A 71 3.78 8.54 16.60
C LEU A 71 3.73 7.64 17.84
N VAL A 72 4.34 8.07 18.95
CA VAL A 72 4.35 7.30 20.20
C VAL A 72 2.93 7.12 20.72
N LYS A 73 2.14 8.19 20.83
CA LYS A 73 0.74 8.08 21.27
C LYS A 73 -0.12 7.20 20.37
N THR A 74 0.12 7.21 19.06
CA THR A 74 -0.59 6.33 18.13
C THR A 74 -0.19 4.88 18.33
N ARG A 75 1.09 4.58 18.57
CA ARG A 75 1.56 3.23 18.90
C ARG A 75 0.98 2.75 20.22
N ASP A 76 1.00 3.59 21.25
CA ASP A 76 0.37 3.31 22.55
C ASP A 76 -1.12 3.03 22.37
N ALA A 77 -1.83 3.91 21.65
CA ALA A 77 -3.26 3.77 21.40
C ALA A 77 -3.62 2.45 20.69
N ILE A 78 -2.78 2.02 19.74
CA ILE A 78 -2.94 0.73 19.05
C ILE A 78 -2.65 -0.43 20.02
N ALA A 79 -1.55 -0.35 20.78
CA ALA A 79 -1.14 -1.40 21.71
C ALA A 79 -2.14 -1.60 22.87
N THR A 80 -2.76 -0.52 23.34
CA THR A 80 -3.72 -0.56 24.45
C THR A 80 -5.18 -0.53 24.00
N ALA A 81 -5.44 -0.46 22.68
CA ALA A 81 -6.76 -0.22 22.11
C ALA A 81 -7.51 0.99 22.75
N ALA A 82 -6.77 2.05 23.12
CA ALA A 82 -7.30 3.19 23.87
C ALA A 82 -7.06 4.56 23.18
N PRO A 83 -8.07 5.44 23.11
CA PRO A 83 -9.45 5.20 23.51
C PRO A 83 -10.12 4.19 22.57
N TYR A 84 -10.91 3.29 23.14
CA TYR A 84 -11.73 2.38 22.33
C TYR A 84 -12.87 3.20 21.70
N SER A 85 -12.76 3.47 20.40
CA SER A 85 -13.81 4.10 19.62
C SER A 85 -14.00 3.31 18.33
N ALA A 86 -15.25 2.95 18.06
CA ALA A 86 -15.65 2.33 16.81
C ALA A 86 -16.66 3.26 16.14
N ALA A 87 -16.45 3.55 14.87
CA ALA A 87 -17.36 4.34 14.04
C ALA A 87 -17.56 3.63 12.70
N VAL A 88 -18.79 3.68 12.20
CA VAL A 88 -19.10 3.21 10.84
C VAL A 88 -18.75 4.34 9.88
N VAL A 89 -17.74 4.11 9.04
CA VAL A 89 -17.26 5.12 8.08
C VAL A 89 -17.90 5.00 6.70
N ALA A 90 -18.40 3.81 6.35
CA ALA A 90 -19.04 3.53 5.07
C ALA A 90 -19.82 2.22 5.10
N GLU A 91 -20.85 2.12 4.25
CA GLU A 91 -21.48 0.86 3.85
C GLU A 91 -20.95 0.47 2.47
N ALA A 92 -20.28 -0.68 2.39
CA ALA A 92 -19.50 -1.08 1.23
C ALA A 92 -19.78 -2.53 0.82
N ASP A 93 -19.92 -2.77 -0.49
CA ASP A 93 -19.96 -4.12 -1.07
C ASP A 93 -18.54 -4.71 -1.18
N GLU A 94 -17.59 -3.90 -1.62
CA GLU A 94 -16.18 -4.24 -1.76
C GLU A 94 -15.36 -3.06 -1.28
N PHE A 95 -14.26 -3.31 -0.55
CA PHE A 95 -13.40 -2.24 -0.08
C PHE A 95 -11.94 -2.65 0.00
N ILE A 96 -11.08 -1.63 -0.05
CA ILE A 96 -9.68 -1.71 0.36
C ILE A 96 -9.37 -0.49 1.22
N TYR A 97 -8.47 -0.67 2.17
CA TYR A 97 -7.86 0.44 2.89
C TYR A 97 -6.35 0.41 2.61
N CYS A 98 -5.85 1.43 1.91
CA CYS A 98 -4.45 1.51 1.52
C CYS A 98 -3.97 2.95 1.67
N ASN A 99 -2.80 3.16 2.29
CA ASN A 99 -2.16 4.48 2.40
C ASN A 99 -3.05 5.58 3.00
N GLY A 100 -3.91 5.25 3.97
CA GLY A 100 -4.83 6.22 4.59
C GLY A 100 -6.07 6.55 3.76
N MET A 101 -6.25 5.87 2.64
CA MET A 101 -7.38 5.99 1.72
C MET A 101 -8.27 4.76 1.85
N LEU A 102 -9.54 4.97 2.21
CA LEU A 102 -10.59 3.96 2.07
C LEU A 102 -11.16 4.07 0.67
N CYS A 103 -11.01 3.03 -0.15
CA CYS A 103 -11.65 2.94 -1.46
C CYS A 103 -12.69 1.84 -1.38
N TYR A 104 -13.92 2.12 -1.77
CA TYR A 104 -14.99 1.14 -1.70
C TYR A 104 -16.03 1.33 -2.79
N THR A 105 -16.78 0.28 -3.07
CA THR A 105 -17.97 0.38 -3.93
C THR A 105 -19.23 0.36 -3.09
N HIS A 106 -20.17 1.20 -3.49
CA HIS A 106 -21.52 1.22 -2.94
C HIS A 106 -22.51 0.97 -4.08
N GLY A 107 -23.14 -0.19 -4.03
CA GLY A 107 -23.89 -0.75 -5.14
C GLY A 107 -23.01 -1.04 -6.36
N HIS A 108 -23.68 -1.19 -7.51
CA HIS A 108 -23.05 -1.33 -8.82
C HIS A 108 -22.84 0.02 -9.53
N GLU A 109 -22.96 1.13 -8.80
CA GLU A 109 -23.13 2.46 -9.40
C GLU A 109 -21.99 3.42 -9.08
N SER A 110 -21.35 3.27 -7.91
CA SER A 110 -20.35 4.23 -7.45
C SER A 110 -19.12 3.57 -6.85
N LEU A 111 -17.95 4.04 -7.29
CA LEU A 111 -16.68 3.89 -6.59
C LEU A 111 -16.47 5.15 -5.76
N ARG A 112 -16.21 4.99 -4.46
CA ARG A 112 -16.05 6.07 -3.50
C ARG A 112 -14.67 5.99 -2.85
N LEU A 113 -14.05 7.15 -2.64
CA LEU A 113 -12.75 7.26 -1.99
C LEU A 113 -12.78 8.30 -0.87
N LEU A 114 -12.38 7.90 0.34
CA LEU A 114 -12.44 8.71 1.56
C LEU A 114 -11.10 8.76 2.28
N HIS A 115 -10.54 9.96 2.48
CA HIS A 115 -9.22 10.14 3.09
C HIS A 115 -9.28 10.19 4.63
N LEU A 116 -9.26 9.01 5.24
CA LEU A 116 -9.37 8.86 6.70
C LEU A 116 -8.21 9.52 7.46
N HIS A 117 -6.97 9.40 6.97
CA HIS A 117 -5.80 10.01 7.63
C HIS A 117 -5.81 11.55 7.67
N ARG A 118 -6.54 12.21 6.76
CA ARG A 118 -6.65 13.67 6.72
C ARG A 118 -7.96 14.18 7.32
N SER A 119 -8.76 13.30 7.93
CA SER A 119 -10.10 13.63 8.43
C SER A 119 -10.92 14.32 7.33
N ALA A 120 -10.88 13.78 6.10
CA ALA A 120 -11.62 14.36 4.99
C ALA A 120 -13.12 14.45 5.31
N ASP A 121 -13.70 15.59 4.97
CA ASP A 121 -15.13 15.91 5.11
C ASP A 121 -15.96 15.49 3.91
N SER A 122 -15.29 15.07 2.82
CA SER A 122 -15.88 14.79 1.53
C SER A 122 -15.24 13.56 0.86
N GLU A 123 -16.05 12.88 0.05
CA GLU A 123 -15.66 11.71 -0.73
C GLU A 123 -15.44 12.09 -2.20
N ILE A 124 -14.47 11.43 -2.84
CA ILE A 124 -14.40 11.40 -4.30
C ILE A 124 -15.35 10.30 -4.75
N VAL A 125 -16.39 10.67 -5.50
CA VAL A 125 -17.38 9.73 -6.04
C VAL A 125 -17.19 9.62 -7.56
N ILE A 126 -17.03 8.39 -8.04
CA ILE A 126 -16.89 8.06 -9.45
C ILE A 126 -18.06 7.16 -9.83
N GLU A 127 -18.88 7.62 -10.77
CA GLU A 127 -19.97 6.81 -11.34
C GLU A 127 -19.37 5.70 -12.21
N THR A 128 -19.46 4.46 -11.73
CA THR A 128 -18.85 3.31 -12.39
C THR A 128 -19.50 3.02 -13.75
N ARG A 129 -20.80 3.25 -13.89
CA ARG A 129 -21.52 3.04 -15.15
C ARG A 129 -21.04 4.01 -16.23
N THR A 130 -21.03 5.30 -15.94
CA THR A 130 -20.57 6.35 -16.85
C THR A 130 -19.12 6.12 -17.25
N LEU A 131 -18.26 5.77 -16.29
CA LEU A 131 -16.88 5.37 -16.55
C LEU A 131 -16.79 4.17 -17.49
N LEU A 132 -17.49 3.08 -17.19
CA LEU A 132 -17.40 1.85 -17.97
C LEU A 132 -17.99 1.99 -19.37
N GLN A 133 -19.03 2.79 -19.56
CA GLN A 133 -19.59 3.10 -20.89
C GLN A 133 -18.57 3.81 -21.78
N SER A 134 -17.75 4.71 -21.21
CA SER A 134 -16.68 5.38 -21.97
C SER A 134 -15.57 4.42 -22.43
N VAL A 135 -15.46 3.25 -21.78
CA VAL A 135 -14.40 2.26 -22.01
C VAL A 135 -14.86 1.09 -22.86
N LEU A 136 -16.06 0.61 -22.59
CA LEU A 136 -16.62 -0.63 -23.15
C LEU A 136 -17.66 -0.35 -24.24
N GLY A 137 -18.06 0.91 -24.40
CA GLY A 137 -19.12 1.33 -25.31
C GLY A 137 -20.49 1.41 -24.63
N PRO A 138 -21.50 1.90 -25.38
CA PRO A 138 -22.86 2.11 -24.87
C PRO A 138 -23.59 0.80 -24.53
N ASP A 139 -23.16 -0.32 -25.11
CA ASP A 139 -23.74 -1.65 -24.92
C ASP A 139 -23.39 -2.30 -23.58
N LEU A 140 -22.93 -1.52 -22.59
CA LEU A 140 -22.89 -1.95 -21.21
C LEU A 140 -24.34 -2.13 -20.75
N GLY A 141 -24.90 -3.30 -21.06
CA GLY A 141 -26.30 -3.62 -20.83
C GLY A 141 -26.71 -3.39 -19.38
N ASN A 142 -28.00 -3.56 -19.10
CA ASN A 142 -28.49 -3.60 -17.71
C ASN A 142 -28.00 -4.83 -16.92
N SER A 143 -26.95 -5.51 -17.40
CA SER A 143 -26.37 -6.68 -16.78
C SER A 143 -25.59 -6.30 -15.51
N ARG A 144 -25.70 -7.15 -14.49
CA ARG A 144 -25.00 -6.95 -13.21
C ARG A 144 -23.53 -7.28 -13.39
N TYR A 145 -22.69 -6.26 -13.34
CA TYR A 145 -21.22 -6.40 -13.30
C TYR A 145 -20.70 -6.21 -11.88
N ARG A 146 -19.51 -6.73 -11.58
CA ARG A 146 -18.81 -6.46 -10.33
C ARG A 146 -17.66 -5.49 -10.61
N PHE A 147 -17.59 -4.43 -9.84
CA PHE A 147 -16.49 -3.47 -9.87
C PHE A 147 -15.88 -3.46 -8.48
N ARG A 148 -14.58 -3.72 -8.34
CA ARG A 148 -13.92 -3.74 -7.03
C ARG A 148 -12.60 -2.97 -7.06
N PRO A 149 -12.29 -2.15 -6.05
CA PRO A 149 -10.96 -1.56 -5.93
C PRO A 149 -9.93 -2.64 -5.60
N LEU A 150 -8.71 -2.50 -6.14
CA LEU A 150 -7.59 -3.42 -5.95
C LEU A 150 -6.44 -2.78 -5.21
N TYR A 151 -6.10 -1.53 -5.55
CA TYR A 151 -5.00 -0.80 -4.92
C TYR A 151 -5.13 0.71 -5.10
N PHE A 152 -4.59 1.46 -4.15
CA PHE A 152 -4.47 2.92 -4.22
C PHE A 152 -3.09 3.38 -3.77
N ALA A 153 -2.38 4.08 -4.65
CA ALA A 153 -1.14 4.76 -4.32
C ALA A 153 -0.87 5.92 -5.28
N TYR A 154 -0.24 6.97 -4.78
CA TYR A 154 0.20 8.13 -5.58
C TYR A 154 -0.91 8.82 -6.38
N GLY A 155 -2.15 8.80 -5.88
CA GLY A 155 -3.31 9.40 -6.57
C GLY A 155 -3.88 8.52 -7.70
N ILE A 156 -3.36 7.30 -7.86
CA ILE A 156 -3.83 6.32 -8.84
C ILE A 156 -4.65 5.26 -8.11
N VAL A 157 -5.85 4.99 -8.61
CA VAL A 157 -6.68 3.87 -8.16
C VAL A 157 -6.78 2.83 -9.26
N SER A 158 -6.56 1.57 -8.88
CA SER A 158 -6.69 0.41 -9.75
C SER A 158 -7.90 -0.41 -9.34
N CYS A 159 -8.74 -0.79 -10.29
CA CYS A 159 -9.99 -1.50 -10.05
C CYS A 159 -10.11 -2.71 -10.99
N LEU A 160 -10.73 -3.78 -10.50
CA LEU A 160 -11.16 -4.89 -11.34
C LEU A 160 -12.60 -4.69 -11.76
N PHE A 161 -12.82 -4.58 -13.06
CA PHE A 161 -14.11 -4.82 -13.67
C PHE A 161 -14.26 -6.31 -14.00
N SER A 162 -15.32 -6.93 -13.50
CA SER A 162 -15.71 -8.29 -13.86
C SER A 162 -17.11 -8.26 -14.47
N PRO A 163 -17.23 -8.62 -15.76
CA PRO A 163 -18.53 -8.69 -16.39
C PRO A 163 -19.36 -9.86 -15.82
N PRO A 164 -20.66 -9.92 -16.13
CA PRO A 164 -21.47 -11.12 -15.92
C PRO A 164 -20.78 -12.36 -16.52
N LYS A 165 -21.03 -13.55 -15.95
CA LYS A 165 -20.38 -14.81 -16.36
C LYS A 165 -20.50 -15.14 -17.86
N SER A 166 -21.52 -14.59 -18.53
CA SER A 166 -21.80 -14.76 -19.95
C SER A 166 -21.12 -13.74 -20.88
N GLU A 167 -20.52 -12.68 -20.34
CA GLU A 167 -20.17 -11.46 -21.11
C GLU A 167 -18.66 -11.14 -21.07
N GLY A 168 -17.84 -11.93 -21.77
CA GLY A 168 -16.45 -11.54 -22.06
C GLY A 168 -15.47 -11.68 -20.88
N ARG A 169 -14.32 -10.99 -20.98
CA ARG A 169 -13.22 -11.08 -20.00
C ARG A 169 -13.17 -9.88 -19.08
N SER A 170 -12.76 -10.11 -17.83
CA SER A 170 -12.47 -9.07 -16.84
C SER A 170 -11.42 -8.08 -17.34
N ARG A 171 -11.47 -6.86 -16.82
CA ARG A 171 -10.53 -5.79 -17.17
C ARG A 171 -9.98 -5.11 -15.93
N LEU A 172 -8.70 -4.76 -16.00
CA LEU A 172 -8.04 -3.88 -15.04
C LEU A 172 -8.24 -2.44 -15.51
N ILE A 173 -8.92 -1.65 -14.69
CA ILE A 173 -9.18 -0.23 -14.92
C ILE A 173 -8.23 0.58 -14.04
N ILE A 174 -7.48 1.50 -14.64
CA ILE A 174 -6.48 2.34 -13.95
C ILE A 174 -6.89 3.80 -14.13
N LEU A 175 -7.11 4.50 -13.02
CA LEU A 175 -7.57 5.89 -13.00
C LEU A 175 -6.55 6.78 -12.28
N ASP A 176 -6.24 7.92 -12.88
CA ASP A 176 -5.55 9.03 -12.21
C ASP A 176 -6.61 9.99 -11.65
N LEU A 177 -6.67 10.12 -10.33
CA LEU A 177 -7.64 10.97 -9.65
C LEU A 177 -7.26 12.45 -9.68
N GLN A 178 -5.97 12.77 -9.78
CA GLN A 178 -5.51 14.16 -9.85
C GLN A 178 -5.84 14.75 -11.21
N GLN A 179 -5.61 13.98 -12.27
CA GLN A 179 -5.90 14.36 -13.64
C GLN A 179 -7.36 14.07 -14.04
N LYS A 180 -8.11 13.34 -13.19
CA LYS A 180 -9.47 12.84 -13.47
C LYS A 180 -9.52 12.09 -14.80
N LYS A 181 -8.53 11.23 -15.03
CA LYS A 181 -8.28 10.60 -16.32
C LYS A 181 -8.27 9.07 -16.18
N LEU A 182 -8.85 8.39 -17.18
CA LEU A 182 -8.62 6.97 -17.39
C LEU A 182 -7.25 6.77 -18.04
N LEU A 183 -6.34 6.10 -17.34
CA LEU A 183 -5.01 5.78 -17.85
C LEU A 183 -5.02 4.51 -18.70
N ALA A 184 -5.75 3.48 -18.26
CA ALA A 184 -5.85 2.24 -19.03
C ALA A 184 -7.08 1.41 -18.67
N ALA A 185 -7.53 0.63 -19.64
CA ALA A 185 -8.53 -0.42 -19.47
C ALA A 185 -8.05 -1.73 -20.08
N HIS A 186 -7.19 -2.44 -19.35
CA HIS A 186 -6.48 -3.61 -19.85
C HIS A 186 -7.31 -4.88 -19.70
N ARG A 187 -7.42 -5.67 -20.77
CA ARG A 187 -8.07 -6.98 -20.73
C ARG A 187 -7.20 -7.99 -19.99
N LEU A 188 -7.74 -8.61 -18.96
CA LEU A 188 -7.03 -9.62 -18.19
C LEU A 188 -7.19 -11.00 -18.82
N GLU A 189 -6.10 -11.75 -18.84
CA GLU A 189 -6.08 -13.16 -19.24
C GLU A 189 -6.56 -14.07 -18.11
N SER A 190 -6.23 -13.70 -16.87
CA SER A 190 -6.68 -14.36 -15.65
C SER A 190 -6.96 -13.33 -14.55
N THR A 191 -7.79 -13.71 -13.59
CA THR A 191 -8.02 -12.96 -12.34
C THR A 191 -7.58 -13.74 -11.12
N SER A 192 -6.94 -14.90 -11.31
CA SER A 192 -6.49 -15.77 -10.23
C SER A 192 -5.43 -15.07 -9.38
N LYS A 193 -5.75 -14.88 -8.10
CA LYS A 193 -4.92 -14.17 -7.10
C LYS A 193 -4.39 -12.82 -7.60
N LEU A 194 -5.20 -12.09 -8.37
CA LEU A 194 -4.82 -10.80 -8.95
C LEU A 194 -4.40 -9.79 -7.86
N PHE A 195 -3.26 -9.13 -8.06
CA PHE A 195 -2.85 -7.95 -7.29
C PHE A 195 -2.35 -6.82 -8.19
N VAL A 196 -2.26 -5.63 -7.60
CA VAL A 196 -1.69 -4.44 -8.23
C VAL A 196 -0.80 -3.69 -7.23
N ARG A 197 0.34 -3.20 -7.70
CA ARG A 197 1.23 -2.27 -6.98
C ARG A 197 1.70 -1.19 -7.92
N ASN A 198 1.79 0.05 -7.46
CA ASN A 198 2.29 1.14 -8.28
C ASN A 198 3.09 2.17 -7.48
N ASN A 199 4.05 2.79 -8.16
CA ASN A 199 4.61 4.07 -7.76
C ASN A 199 4.06 5.19 -8.67
N ARG A 200 4.78 6.31 -8.79
CA ARG A 200 4.41 7.43 -9.68
C ARG A 200 4.63 7.16 -11.17
N GLN A 201 5.49 6.22 -11.53
CA GLN A 201 5.99 6.01 -12.90
C GLN A 201 5.56 4.66 -13.48
N HIS A 202 5.47 3.63 -12.64
CA HIS A 202 5.21 2.26 -13.03
C HIS A 202 4.11 1.66 -12.17
N LEU A 203 3.28 0.84 -12.81
CA LEU A 203 2.30 -0.03 -12.19
C LEU A 203 2.60 -1.46 -12.61
N TYR A 204 2.57 -2.37 -11.65
CA TYR A 204 2.65 -3.81 -11.88
C TYR A 204 1.33 -4.43 -11.45
N TYR A 205 0.82 -5.33 -12.27
CA TYR A 205 -0.16 -6.31 -11.81
C TYR A 205 0.41 -7.71 -11.96
N GLY A 206 -0.02 -8.62 -11.09
CA GLY A 206 0.36 -10.02 -11.18
C GLY A 206 -0.81 -10.97 -10.98
N THR A 207 -0.70 -12.14 -11.60
CA THR A 207 -1.68 -13.23 -11.50
C THR A 207 -0.99 -14.56 -11.28
N HIS A 208 -1.55 -15.40 -10.41
CA HIS A 208 -1.05 -16.75 -10.17
C HIS A 208 -1.74 -17.74 -11.10
N SER A 209 -1.33 -17.72 -12.37
CA SER A 209 -2.08 -18.37 -13.46
C SER A 209 -1.22 -19.11 -14.49
N LEU A 210 0.08 -18.85 -14.56
CA LEU A 210 0.95 -19.62 -15.43
C LEU A 210 1.12 -21.01 -14.86
N THR A 211 1.17 -22.03 -15.70
CA THR A 211 1.50 -23.40 -15.30
C THR A 211 2.85 -23.70 -15.93
N GLY A 212 3.87 -23.96 -15.11
CA GLY A 212 5.17 -24.36 -15.66
C GLY A 212 5.24 -25.86 -15.92
N ASP A 213 6.41 -26.31 -16.36
CA ASP A 213 6.61 -27.66 -16.89
C ASP A 213 6.44 -28.76 -15.82
N ASP A 214 6.60 -28.40 -14.55
CA ASP A 214 6.36 -29.27 -13.38
C ASP A 214 4.88 -29.35 -12.96
N GLY A 215 3.98 -28.66 -13.67
CA GLY A 215 2.55 -28.61 -13.38
C GLY A 215 2.15 -27.64 -12.26
N PHE A 216 3.10 -26.98 -11.59
CA PHE A 216 2.81 -26.00 -10.57
C PHE A 216 2.47 -24.63 -11.16
N LYS A 217 1.56 -23.93 -10.47
CA LYS A 217 1.19 -22.58 -10.84
C LYS A 217 2.27 -21.57 -10.42
N ARG A 218 2.53 -20.61 -11.30
CA ARG A 218 3.53 -19.54 -11.15
C ARG A 218 2.89 -18.17 -11.31
N TRP A 219 3.58 -17.15 -10.81
CA TRP A 219 3.19 -15.76 -10.95
C TRP A 219 3.64 -15.21 -12.30
N ALA A 220 2.70 -14.63 -13.04
CA ALA A 220 2.96 -13.76 -14.18
C ALA A 220 2.81 -12.31 -13.75
N LEU A 221 3.79 -11.47 -14.06
CA LEU A 221 3.72 -10.02 -13.87
C LEU A 221 3.63 -9.29 -15.22
N LYS A 222 2.80 -8.25 -15.29
CA LYS A 222 2.88 -7.26 -16.37
C LYS A 222 3.11 -5.87 -15.79
N ARG A 223 3.89 -5.08 -16.53
CA ARG A 223 4.21 -3.70 -16.21
C ARG A 223 3.48 -2.73 -17.13
N PHE A 224 2.94 -1.68 -16.54
CA PHE A 224 2.40 -0.51 -17.21
C PHE A 224 3.26 0.71 -16.87
N ASP A 225 3.73 1.41 -17.90
CA ASP A 225 4.38 2.71 -17.76
C ASP A 225 3.29 3.78 -17.69
N ILE A 226 3.14 4.41 -16.52
CA ILE A 226 2.11 5.41 -16.26
C ILE A 226 2.39 6.68 -17.05
N CYS A 227 3.66 7.06 -17.20
CA CYS A 227 4.04 8.29 -17.88
C CYS A 227 3.84 8.19 -19.40
N LYS A 228 4.07 7.01 -19.98
CA LYS A 228 3.87 6.73 -21.41
C LYS A 228 2.48 6.20 -21.74
N GLU A 229 1.69 5.85 -20.73
CA GLU A 229 0.38 5.19 -20.84
C GLU A 229 0.43 3.91 -21.69
N GLN A 230 1.50 3.11 -21.51
CA GLN A 230 1.79 1.94 -22.33
C GLN A 230 2.12 0.72 -21.50
N TRP A 231 1.60 -0.42 -21.92
CA TRP A 231 2.00 -1.73 -21.39
C TRP A 231 3.36 -2.11 -21.94
N ALA A 232 4.24 -2.61 -21.08
CA ALA A 232 5.46 -3.26 -21.53
C ALA A 232 5.10 -4.51 -22.37
N PRO A 233 5.90 -4.83 -23.40
CA PRO A 233 5.69 -6.06 -24.17
C PRO A 233 5.94 -7.28 -23.26
N GLY A 234 5.18 -8.35 -23.51
CA GLY A 234 5.32 -9.61 -22.80
C GLY A 234 4.83 -9.58 -21.34
N HIS A 235 5.41 -10.48 -20.55
CA HIS A 235 5.19 -10.64 -19.12
C HIS A 235 6.48 -11.18 -18.49
N LEU A 236 6.62 -11.00 -17.17
CA LEU A 236 7.69 -11.61 -16.40
C LEU A 236 7.14 -12.80 -15.62
N ASP A 237 7.81 -13.93 -15.79
CA ASP A 237 7.47 -15.18 -15.13
C ASP A 237 8.35 -15.33 -13.89
N LEU A 238 7.71 -15.43 -12.72
CA LEU A 238 8.41 -15.67 -11.47
C LEU A 238 8.45 -17.18 -11.23
N GLU A 239 9.39 -17.85 -11.90
CA GLU A 239 9.49 -19.31 -11.88
C GLU A 239 9.80 -19.86 -10.48
N ASP A 240 10.65 -19.16 -9.73
CA ASP A 240 11.14 -19.61 -8.44
C ASP A 240 10.34 -19.08 -7.24
N LEU A 241 9.35 -18.20 -7.46
CA LEU A 241 8.57 -17.65 -6.36
C LEU A 241 7.44 -18.61 -5.96
N VAL A 242 7.66 -19.33 -4.87
CA VAL A 242 6.70 -20.23 -4.26
C VAL A 242 5.62 -19.47 -3.49
N GLY A 243 4.41 -20.00 -3.45
CA GLY A 243 3.30 -19.49 -2.65
C GLY A 243 2.28 -18.69 -3.47
N SER A 244 1.05 -18.64 -2.98
CA SER A 244 -0.08 -18.12 -3.76
C SER A 244 -1.02 -17.19 -2.99
N ASP A 245 -0.90 -17.15 -1.67
CA ASP A 245 -1.78 -16.38 -0.80
C ASP A 245 -1.11 -15.07 -0.41
N ILE A 246 -1.50 -14.01 -1.11
CA ILE A 246 -0.97 -12.66 -0.90
C ILE A 246 -1.31 -12.18 0.51
N GLY A 247 -0.30 -11.69 1.23
CA GLY A 247 -0.41 -11.25 2.61
C GLY A 247 -0.30 -12.38 3.64
N SER A 248 -0.17 -13.63 3.20
CA SER A 248 0.04 -14.79 4.07
C SER A 248 1.31 -15.55 3.70
N THR A 249 1.37 -16.11 2.48
CA THR A 249 2.53 -16.89 2.00
C THR A 249 3.42 -16.09 1.06
N VAL A 250 2.88 -15.07 0.39
CA VAL A 250 3.65 -14.18 -0.49
C VAL A 250 3.30 -12.71 -0.26
N CYS A 251 4.24 -11.82 -0.55
CA CYS A 251 4.03 -10.38 -0.53
C CYS A 251 4.75 -9.73 -1.72
N PHE A 252 4.12 -8.71 -2.29
CA PHE A 252 4.68 -7.90 -3.36
C PHE A 252 4.61 -6.43 -2.97
N ASP A 253 5.70 -5.70 -3.17
CA ASP A 253 5.73 -4.26 -2.96
C ASP A 253 6.77 -3.54 -3.82
N ILE A 254 6.63 -2.21 -3.90
CA ILE A 254 7.56 -1.35 -4.62
C ILE A 254 8.22 -0.41 -3.62
N ILE A 255 9.54 -0.57 -3.44
CA ILE A 255 10.33 0.18 -2.47
C ILE A 255 11.58 0.70 -3.17
N ASP A 256 11.87 2.00 -3.03
CA ASP A 256 13.11 2.64 -3.51
C ASP A 256 13.51 2.27 -4.95
N GLY A 257 12.56 2.37 -5.89
CA GLY A 257 12.84 2.10 -7.31
C GLY A 257 12.91 0.62 -7.69
N HIS A 258 12.64 -0.30 -6.76
CA HIS A 258 12.68 -1.73 -6.98
C HIS A 258 11.32 -2.38 -6.71
N PHE A 259 10.98 -3.38 -7.52
CA PHE A 259 9.88 -4.29 -7.26
C PHE A 259 10.40 -5.48 -6.45
N TYR A 260 9.74 -5.78 -5.34
CA TYR A 260 10.07 -6.89 -4.46
C TYR A 260 8.97 -7.95 -4.51
N GLY A 261 9.39 -9.21 -4.53
CA GLY A 261 8.55 -10.35 -4.19
C GLY A 261 9.19 -11.09 -3.04
N LEU A 262 8.40 -11.37 -2.01
CA LEU A 262 8.80 -12.11 -0.82
C LEU A 262 7.88 -13.32 -0.65
N SER A 263 8.45 -14.46 -0.28
CA SER A 263 7.71 -15.67 0.07
C SER A 263 8.21 -16.23 1.39
N SER A 264 7.28 -16.76 2.19
CA SER A 264 7.59 -17.54 3.39
C SER A 264 7.71 -19.04 3.09
N LEU A 265 7.60 -19.44 1.82
CA LEU A 265 7.66 -20.82 1.38
C LEU A 265 8.90 -21.03 0.49
N ASN A 266 9.49 -22.22 0.58
CA ASN A 266 10.70 -22.62 -0.14
C ASN A 266 10.48 -23.76 -1.14
N THR A 267 9.37 -24.48 -1.05
CA THR A 267 9.03 -25.60 -1.93
C THR A 267 7.58 -25.54 -2.37
N PHE A 268 7.32 -25.88 -3.64
CA PHE A 268 5.95 -26.06 -4.15
C PHE A 268 5.24 -27.29 -3.56
N GLU A 269 6.02 -28.23 -3.02
CA GLU A 269 5.52 -29.41 -2.31
C GLU A 269 5.22 -29.09 -0.83
N VAL A 270 4.13 -29.66 -0.32
CA VAL A 270 3.70 -29.51 1.07
C VAL A 270 4.54 -30.44 1.96
N TYR A 271 5.74 -30.00 2.33
CA TYR A 271 6.47 -30.60 3.45
C TYR A 271 6.38 -29.70 4.67
N GLU A 272 5.71 -30.16 5.72
CA GLU A 272 5.78 -29.57 7.05
C GLU A 272 7.10 -29.99 7.70
N THR A 273 8.20 -29.29 7.44
CA THR A 273 9.42 -29.44 8.25
C THR A 273 10.31 -28.20 8.18
N ASP A 274 10.17 -27.28 9.15
CA ASP A 274 11.19 -26.97 10.15
C ASP A 274 10.85 -25.67 10.91
N TRP A 275 11.25 -25.62 12.17
CA TRP A 275 10.90 -24.63 13.21
C TRP A 275 11.49 -23.23 12.97
N THR A 276 11.92 -22.95 11.75
CA THR A 276 12.69 -21.78 11.33
C THR A 276 11.92 -21.04 10.24
N SER A 277 11.47 -19.83 10.56
CA SER A 277 10.85 -18.94 9.57
C SER A 277 11.91 -18.45 8.59
N TYR A 278 11.89 -18.97 7.36
CA TYR A 278 12.70 -18.46 6.26
C TYR A 278 11.86 -17.54 5.37
N TYR A 279 12.48 -16.45 4.89
CA TYR A 279 11.91 -15.60 3.84
C TYR A 279 12.81 -15.66 2.62
N TYR A 280 12.23 -15.99 1.48
CA TYR A 280 12.88 -15.94 0.17
C TYR A 280 12.42 -14.68 -0.54
N GLY A 281 13.37 -13.90 -1.05
CA GLY A 281 13.08 -12.63 -1.65
C GLY A 281 13.84 -12.43 -2.94
N PHE A 282 13.17 -11.84 -3.93
CA PHE A 282 13.85 -11.25 -5.08
C PHE A 282 13.57 -9.75 -5.12
N ARG A 283 14.45 -9.03 -5.81
CA ARG A 283 14.23 -7.63 -6.16
C ARG A 283 14.59 -7.40 -7.61
N LEU A 284 13.80 -6.57 -8.28
CA LEU A 284 14.02 -6.19 -9.66
C LEU A 284 14.05 -4.67 -9.76
N PRO A 285 15.09 -4.07 -10.35
CA PRO A 285 15.10 -2.65 -10.63
C PRO A 285 14.03 -2.31 -11.68
N MET A 286 13.23 -1.27 -11.44
CA MET A 286 12.09 -0.96 -12.32
C MET A 286 12.47 -0.41 -13.70
N GLU A 287 13.72 0.03 -13.87
CA GLU A 287 14.24 0.60 -15.12
C GLU A 287 14.65 -0.47 -16.16
N TYR A 288 14.82 -1.74 -15.77
CA TYR A 288 15.42 -2.77 -16.64
C TYR A 288 14.47 -3.50 -17.60
N PHE A 289 13.17 -3.19 -17.59
CA PHE A 289 12.28 -3.67 -18.65
C PHE A 289 12.35 -2.73 -19.85
N ALA A 290 13.45 -2.76 -20.57
CA ALA A 290 13.59 -2.11 -21.86
C ALA A 290 14.42 -3.01 -22.78
N THR A 291 13.80 -4.10 -23.25
CA THR A 291 14.05 -4.76 -24.54
C THR A 291 12.93 -5.76 -24.78
#